data_AF-G9KMP8-F1
#
_entry.id   AF-G9KMP8-F1
#
_cell.length_a   1.000
_cell.length_b   1.000
_cell.length_c   1.000
_cell.angle_alpha   90.00
_cell.angle_beta   90.00
_cell.angle_gamma   90.00
#
_symmetry.space_group_name_H-M   'P 1'
#
loop_
_entity.id
_entity.type
_entity.pdbx_description
1 polymer ?
#
loop_
_entity_poly.entity_id
_entity_poly.type
_entity_poly.pdbx_seq_one_letter_code
_entity_poly.pdbx_strand_id
1 'polypeptide(L)'
;KIFNGTKKSTKQEVAGFVFDKKLIDKYQKFEKDQIIDSLKRGVQQLTRLRHPRLLTVQHPLEESRDCLAFCTEPVFASLANVLGNWENLPSPVPPDIKDYNLYDVETKYGLLQVSEGLSFLHSSVKMVHGNITPENIILNKSGAWKIMGFDFCLSSTNPSEQEPKFPCKEWDPCKEWDPNLPSLCLPNPEYLAP
;
A
#
# COMPACT_ATOMS: atom_id res chain seq x y z
N LYS A 1 8.02 8.09 -4.52
CA LYS A 1 8.85 7.62 -5.66
C LYS A 1 9.39 6.23 -5.35
N ILE A 2 9.58 5.40 -6.37
CA ILE A 2 10.12 4.03 -6.22
C ILE A 2 11.42 3.95 -7.03
N PHE A 3 12.47 3.38 -6.44
CA PHE A 3 13.78 3.24 -7.06
C PHE A 3 14.19 1.77 -7.09
N ASN A 4 14.76 1.33 -8.21
CA ASN A 4 15.45 0.04 -8.25
C ASN A 4 16.77 0.15 -7.49
N GLY A 5 17.10 -0.88 -6.72
CA GLY A 5 18.33 -0.93 -5.94
C GLY A 5 18.85 -2.34 -5.77
N THR A 6 20.01 -2.43 -5.12
CA THR A 6 20.64 -3.71 -4.78
C THR A 6 21.12 -3.67 -3.34
N LYS A 7 20.70 -4.63 -2.53
CA LYS A 7 21.14 -4.75 -1.14
C LYS A 7 22.62 -5.06 -1.11
N LYS A 8 23.42 -4.15 -0.53
CA LYS A 8 24.90 -4.23 -0.56
C LYS A 8 25.46 -5.55 -0.01
N SER A 9 24.86 -6.06 1.07
CA SER A 9 25.32 -7.27 1.77
C SER A 9 25.01 -8.56 1.02
N THR A 10 23.83 -8.69 0.41
CA THR A 10 23.37 -9.93 -0.24
C THR A 10 23.43 -9.89 -1.77
N LYS A 11 23.68 -8.71 -2.36
CA LYS A 11 23.57 -8.44 -3.80
C LYS A 11 22.19 -8.72 -4.39
N GLN A 12 21.17 -8.90 -3.57
CA GLN A 12 19.79 -9.09 -4.02
C GLN A 12 19.20 -7.78 -4.53
N GLU A 13 18.47 -7.85 -5.63
CA GLU A 13 17.67 -6.72 -6.11
C GLU A 13 16.56 -6.37 -5.11
N VAL A 14 16.27 -5.08 -5.00
CA VAL A 14 15.22 -4.52 -4.13
C VAL A 14 14.55 -3.34 -4.80
N ALA A 15 13.35 -3.00 -4.33
CA ALA A 15 12.71 -1.74 -4.65
C ALA A 15 12.67 -0.83 -3.42
N GLY A 16 13.29 0.35 -3.52
CA GLY A 16 13.30 1.38 -2.49
C GLY A 16 12.15 2.36 -2.67
N PHE A 17 11.23 2.39 -1.73
CA PHE A 17 10.13 3.34 -1.67
C PHE A 17 10.59 4.55 -0.88
N VAL A 18 10.49 5.75 -1.47
CA VAL A 18 10.91 7.00 -0.85
C VAL A 18 9.78 8.03 -0.95
N PHE A 19 9.38 8.54 0.20
CA PHE A 19 8.45 9.65 0.35
C PHE A 19 9.22 10.91 0.75
N ASP A 20 9.21 11.92 -0.12
CA ASP A 20 9.83 13.22 0.13
C ASP A 20 8.86 14.10 0.94
N LYS A 21 9.28 14.53 2.14
CA LYS A 21 8.45 15.34 3.03
C LYS A 21 8.14 16.73 2.45
N LYS A 22 8.88 17.19 1.43
CA LYS A 22 8.56 18.42 0.70
C LYS A 22 7.23 18.35 -0.04
N LEU A 23 6.76 17.15 -0.39
CA LEU A 23 5.46 16.97 -1.06
C LEU A 23 4.28 17.41 -0.18
N ILE A 24 4.48 17.42 1.14
CA ILE A 24 3.47 17.85 2.10
C ILE A 24 3.78 19.25 2.66
N ASP A 25 4.70 20.01 2.07
CA ASP A 25 5.07 21.33 2.62
C ASP A 25 3.93 22.34 2.64
N LYS A 26 2.94 22.15 1.77
CA LYS A 26 1.69 22.93 1.71
C LYS A 26 0.77 22.75 2.92
N TYR A 27 0.92 21.69 3.71
CA TYR A 27 0.08 21.40 4.86
C TYR A 27 0.60 22.06 6.15
N GLN A 28 -0.28 22.27 7.12
CA GLN A 28 0.11 22.75 8.44
C GLN A 28 0.82 21.66 9.25
N LYS A 29 1.53 22.05 10.31
CA LYS A 29 2.30 21.10 11.14
C LYS A 29 1.46 19.91 11.63
N PHE A 30 0.28 20.18 12.15
CA PHE A 30 -0.62 19.14 12.66
C PHE A 30 -1.03 18.14 11.57
N GLU A 31 -1.41 18.63 10.39
CA GLU A 31 -1.76 17.81 9.22
C GLU A 31 -0.55 17.01 8.71
N LYS A 32 0.64 17.62 8.68
CA LYS A 32 1.89 16.93 8.31
C LYS A 32 2.16 15.76 9.25
N ASP A 33 2.04 15.97 10.55
CA ASP A 33 2.28 14.94 11.56
C ASP A 33 1.29 13.77 11.37
N GLN A 34 0.02 14.06 11.09
CA GLN A 34 -0.99 13.03 10.79
C GLN A 34 -0.68 12.22 9.51
N ILE A 35 -0.28 12.89 8.42
CA ILE A 35 0.10 12.21 7.18
C ILE A 35 1.29 11.28 7.42
N ILE A 36 2.31 11.76 8.12
CA ILE A 36 3.51 10.98 8.44
C ILE A 36 3.17 9.79 9.32
N ASP A 37 2.34 9.96 10.35
CA ASP A 37 1.92 8.88 11.22
C ASP A 37 1.08 7.82 10.50
N SER A 38 0.23 8.24 9.56
CA SER A 38 -0.54 7.32 8.70
C SER A 38 0.39 6.46 7.83
N LEU A 39 1.32 7.08 7.10
CA LEU A 39 2.30 6.39 6.26
C LEU A 39 3.18 5.43 7.06
N LYS A 40 3.63 5.86 8.24
CA LYS A 40 4.44 5.01 9.14
C LYS A 40 3.66 3.79 9.59
N ARG A 41 2.40 3.97 9.97
CA ARG A 41 1.50 2.88 10.38
C ARG A 41 1.34 1.86 9.26
N GLY A 42 1.08 2.30 8.03
CA GLY A 42 0.90 1.41 6.87
C GLY A 42 2.12 0.51 6.63
N VAL A 43 3.32 1.10 6.60
CA VAL A 43 4.55 0.32 6.38
C VAL A 43 4.87 -0.59 7.56
N GLN A 44 4.61 -0.16 8.80
CA GLN A 44 4.79 -0.99 9.98
C GLN A 44 3.89 -2.21 9.98
N GLN A 45 2.62 -2.06 9.57
CA GLN A 45 1.70 -3.20 9.43
C GLN A 45 2.18 -4.15 8.34
N LEU A 46 2.51 -3.62 7.15
CA LEU A 46 3.03 -4.43 6.05
C LEU A 46 4.29 -5.22 6.46
N THR A 47 5.18 -4.63 7.25
CA THR A 47 6.41 -5.29 7.75
C THR A 47 6.13 -6.48 8.67
N ARG A 48 5.02 -6.45 9.43
CA ARG A 48 4.63 -7.50 10.37
C ARG A 48 3.91 -8.67 9.69
N LEU A 49 3.25 -8.40 8.57
CA LEU A 49 2.48 -9.39 7.83
C LEU A 49 3.40 -10.21 6.90
N ARG A 50 3.27 -11.54 6.94
CA ARG A 50 4.07 -12.45 6.11
C ARG A 50 3.16 -13.40 5.36
N HIS A 51 2.98 -13.15 4.07
CA HIS A 51 2.16 -13.98 3.18
C HIS A 51 2.60 -13.79 1.72
N PRO A 52 2.62 -14.83 0.87
CA PRO A 52 3.09 -14.74 -0.52
C PRO A 52 2.34 -13.71 -1.38
N ARG A 53 1.11 -13.35 -1.00
CA ARG A 53 0.24 -12.37 -1.70
C ARG A 53 0.29 -10.96 -1.14
N LEU A 54 1.09 -10.72 -0.11
CA LEU A 54 1.36 -9.39 0.42
C LEU A 54 2.77 -8.96 -0.01
N LEU A 55 2.97 -7.66 -0.23
CA LEU A 55 4.27 -7.14 -0.63
C LEU A 55 5.30 -7.32 0.51
N THR A 56 6.41 -7.98 0.21
CA THR A 56 7.39 -8.31 1.25
C THR A 56 8.35 -7.15 1.49
N VAL A 57 8.37 -6.61 2.72
CA VAL A 57 9.37 -5.63 3.18
C VAL A 57 10.68 -6.34 3.49
N GLN A 58 11.76 -5.93 2.82
CA GLN A 58 13.11 -6.46 3.03
C GLN A 58 13.98 -5.58 3.93
N HIS A 59 13.72 -4.26 3.92
CA HIS A 59 14.34 -3.31 4.82
C HIS A 59 13.24 -2.44 5.43
N PRO A 60 13.12 -2.39 6.77
CA PRO A 60 12.04 -1.67 7.43
C PRO A 60 12.11 -0.16 7.15
N LEU A 61 11.04 0.53 7.56
CA LEU A 61 10.94 1.97 7.43
C LEU A 61 12.02 2.70 8.23
N GLU A 62 12.75 3.58 7.55
CA GLU A 62 13.63 4.57 8.12
C GLU A 62 13.07 5.97 7.89
N GLU A 63 13.26 6.84 8.86
CA GLU A 63 12.85 8.23 8.82
C GLU A 63 14.08 9.13 8.93
N SER A 64 14.19 10.07 7.99
CA SER A 64 15.17 11.16 8.04
C SER A 64 14.46 12.50 8.22
N ARG A 65 15.23 13.59 8.25
CA ARG A 65 14.70 14.95 8.27
C ARG A 65 13.83 15.23 7.05
N ASP A 66 14.23 14.74 5.88
CA ASP A 66 13.66 15.15 4.59
C ASP A 66 12.78 14.07 3.95
N CYS A 67 12.89 12.81 4.39
CA CYS A 67 12.12 11.72 3.76
C CYS A 67 11.79 10.56 4.71
N LEU A 68 10.84 9.74 4.28
CA LEU A 68 10.63 8.38 4.77
C LEU A 68 11.06 7.39 3.69
N ALA A 69 11.71 6.29 4.06
CA ALA A 69 12.12 5.28 3.09
C ALA A 69 12.09 3.84 3.63
N PHE A 70 11.70 2.88 2.81
CA PHE A 70 11.78 1.45 3.11
C PHE A 70 12.10 0.66 1.84
N CYS A 71 12.53 -0.60 1.96
CA CYS A 71 12.80 -1.45 0.80
C CYS A 71 11.95 -2.72 0.80
N THR A 72 11.56 -3.16 -0.38
CA THR A 72 10.75 -4.37 -0.61
C THR A 72 11.41 -5.32 -1.59
N GLU A 73 10.77 -6.46 -1.85
CA GLU A 73 11.07 -7.29 -3.02
C GLU A 73 11.05 -6.46 -4.33
N PRO A 74 11.78 -6.86 -5.38
CA PRO A 74 11.79 -6.12 -6.65
C PRO A 74 10.38 -5.93 -7.21
N VAL A 75 10.01 -4.67 -7.45
CA VAL A 75 8.70 -4.31 -8.02
C VAL A 75 8.85 -3.88 -9.47
N PHE A 76 7.79 -4.07 -10.25
CA PHE A 76 7.66 -3.57 -11.61
C PHE A 76 6.87 -2.26 -11.62
N ALA A 77 5.59 -2.31 -11.24
CA ALA A 77 4.67 -1.18 -11.25
C ALA A 77 3.45 -1.44 -10.34
N SER A 78 2.66 -0.42 -10.03
CA SER A 78 1.32 -0.65 -9.49
C SER A 78 0.35 -1.09 -10.59
N LEU A 79 -0.77 -1.71 -10.21
CA LEU A 79 -1.83 -2.03 -11.16
C LEU A 79 -2.40 -0.75 -11.79
N ALA A 80 -2.53 0.33 -11.02
CA ALA A 80 -2.93 1.64 -11.54
C ALA A 80 -2.01 2.12 -12.68
N ASN A 81 -0.69 1.92 -12.54
CA ASN A 81 0.28 2.33 -13.55
C ASN A 81 0.14 1.57 -14.87
N VAL A 82 -0.02 0.25 -14.82
CA VAL A 82 -0.22 -0.56 -16.03
C VAL A 82 -1.62 -0.39 -16.62
N LEU A 83 -2.57 0.16 -15.87
CA LEU A 83 -3.90 0.54 -16.34
C LEU A 83 -4.01 1.98 -16.84
N GLY A 84 -2.89 2.72 -16.93
CA GLY A 84 -2.85 4.04 -17.56
C GLY A 84 -2.80 5.24 -16.62
N ASN A 85 -2.79 5.05 -15.30
CA ASN A 85 -2.56 6.15 -14.37
C ASN A 85 -1.04 6.38 -14.21
N TRP A 86 -0.51 7.43 -14.82
CA TRP A 86 0.93 7.71 -14.84
C TRP A 86 1.33 8.97 -14.06
N GLU A 87 0.44 9.54 -13.24
CA GLU A 87 0.70 10.80 -12.52
C GLU A 87 1.93 10.72 -11.59
N ASN A 88 2.20 9.53 -11.05
CA ASN A 88 3.30 9.28 -10.12
C ASN A 88 4.58 8.73 -10.78
N LEU A 89 4.63 8.66 -12.12
CA LEU A 89 5.76 8.17 -12.91
C LEU A 89 6.63 9.31 -13.44
N PRO A 90 7.91 9.04 -13.79
CA PRO A 90 8.74 10.02 -14.47
C PRO A 90 8.14 10.39 -15.84
N SER A 91 8.47 11.60 -16.30
CA SER A 91 8.18 12.05 -17.66
C SER A 91 9.49 12.08 -18.46
N PRO A 92 9.60 11.34 -19.58
CA PRO A 92 8.56 10.51 -20.20
C PRO A 92 8.29 9.20 -19.43
N VAL A 93 7.06 8.67 -19.59
CA VAL A 93 6.65 7.38 -19.01
C VAL A 93 7.51 6.25 -19.59
N PRO A 94 8.02 5.31 -18.77
CA PRO A 94 8.80 4.18 -19.25
C PRO A 94 8.00 3.35 -20.29
N PRO A 95 8.60 2.97 -21.44
CA PRO A 95 7.93 2.20 -22.48
C PRO A 95 7.34 0.88 -21.96
N ASP A 96 8.08 0.19 -21.09
CA ASP A 96 7.65 -1.09 -20.50
C ASP A 96 6.33 -0.98 -19.72
N ILE A 97 6.03 0.21 -19.15
CA ILE A 97 4.76 0.47 -18.44
C ILE A 97 3.71 1.00 -19.43
N LYS A 98 4.12 1.92 -20.31
CA LYS A 98 3.21 2.59 -21.25
C LYS A 98 2.58 1.62 -22.25
N ASP A 99 3.38 0.69 -22.76
CA ASP A 99 2.99 -0.29 -23.76
C ASP A 99 2.62 -1.64 -23.10
N TYR A 100 2.51 -1.67 -21.76
CA TYR A 100 2.11 -2.86 -21.03
C TYR A 100 0.68 -3.24 -21.38
N ASN A 101 0.48 -4.50 -21.79
CA ASN A 101 -0.84 -5.04 -22.06
C ASN A 101 -1.13 -6.18 -21.10
N LEU A 102 -2.14 -5.99 -20.24
CA LEU A 102 -2.56 -7.00 -19.27
C LEU A 102 -3.47 -8.02 -19.97
N TYR A 103 -3.03 -9.26 -20.10
CA TYR A 103 -3.83 -10.30 -20.74
C TYR A 103 -4.89 -10.86 -19.79
N ASP A 104 -6.00 -11.39 -20.34
CA ASP A 104 -7.10 -11.96 -19.55
C ASP A 104 -6.64 -13.01 -18.53
N VAL A 105 -5.64 -13.82 -18.87
CA VAL A 105 -5.08 -14.83 -17.97
C VAL A 105 -4.34 -14.19 -16.79
N GLU A 106 -3.62 -13.10 -17.02
CA GLU A 106 -2.93 -12.35 -15.98
C GLU A 106 -3.93 -11.64 -15.06
N THR A 107 -4.98 -11.06 -15.64
CA THR A 107 -6.08 -10.45 -14.86
C THR A 107 -6.76 -11.47 -13.96
N LYS A 108 -7.16 -12.63 -14.52
CA LYS A 108 -7.82 -13.70 -13.75
C LYS A 108 -6.92 -14.23 -12.65
N TYR A 109 -5.65 -14.47 -12.95
CA TYR A 109 -4.70 -14.99 -11.97
C TYR A 109 -4.35 -13.93 -10.91
N GLY A 110 -4.22 -12.66 -11.30
CA GLY A 110 -4.01 -11.54 -10.39
C GLY A 110 -5.17 -11.34 -9.41
N LEU A 111 -6.42 -11.42 -9.89
CA LEU A 111 -7.61 -11.36 -9.03
C LEU A 111 -7.69 -12.55 -8.05
N LEU A 112 -7.29 -13.74 -8.48
CA LEU A 112 -7.16 -14.89 -7.59
C LEU A 112 -6.12 -14.62 -6.50
N GLN A 113 -4.95 -14.09 -6.87
CA GLN A 113 -3.88 -13.75 -5.94
C GLN A 113 -4.30 -12.70 -4.91
N VAL A 114 -5.04 -11.67 -5.33
CA VAL A 114 -5.64 -10.67 -4.42
C VAL A 114 -6.66 -11.34 -3.50
N SER A 115 -7.52 -12.21 -4.02
CA SER A 115 -8.51 -12.94 -3.24
C SER A 115 -7.87 -13.84 -2.17
N GLU A 116 -6.79 -14.54 -2.51
CA GLU A 116 -5.99 -15.31 -1.55
C GLU A 116 -5.39 -14.42 -0.45
N GLY A 117 -4.85 -13.26 -0.82
CA GLY A 117 -4.30 -12.28 0.13
C GLY A 117 -5.36 -11.75 1.09
N LEU A 118 -6.54 -11.40 0.58
CA LEU A 118 -7.69 -10.96 1.38
C LEU A 118 -8.21 -12.08 2.29
N SER A 119 -8.27 -13.31 1.78
CA SER A 119 -8.68 -14.47 2.58
C SER A 119 -7.74 -14.69 3.77
N PHE A 120 -6.42 -14.56 3.57
CA PHE A 120 -5.44 -14.58 4.65
C PHE A 120 -5.68 -13.46 5.68
N LEU A 121 -5.87 -12.21 5.22
CA LEU A 121 -6.12 -11.08 6.11
C LEU A 121 -7.38 -11.29 6.97
N HIS A 122 -8.48 -11.72 6.36
CA HIS A 122 -9.76 -11.88 7.06
C HIS A 122 -9.77 -13.12 7.96
N SER A 123 -9.27 -14.25 7.46
CA SER A 123 -9.39 -15.54 8.13
C SER A 123 -8.31 -15.77 9.16
N SER A 124 -7.05 -15.44 8.83
CA SER A 124 -5.89 -15.74 9.67
C SER A 124 -5.48 -14.55 10.54
N VAL A 125 -5.46 -13.33 9.98
CA VAL A 125 -4.99 -12.13 10.70
C VAL A 125 -6.12 -11.43 11.45
N LYS A 126 -7.38 -11.66 11.05
CA LYS A 126 -8.57 -10.92 11.53
C LYS A 126 -8.40 -9.42 11.32
N MET A 127 -8.09 -9.03 10.09
CA MET A 127 -7.83 -7.64 9.70
C MET A 127 -8.57 -7.30 8.40
N VAL A 128 -9.25 -6.15 8.35
CA VAL A 128 -9.79 -5.57 7.10
C VAL A 128 -8.77 -4.59 6.53
N HIS A 129 -8.48 -4.68 5.23
CA HIS A 129 -7.50 -3.80 4.58
C HIS A 129 -7.94 -2.33 4.54
N GLY A 130 -9.22 -2.08 4.25
CA GLY A 130 -9.84 -0.74 4.31
C GLY A 130 -9.51 0.22 3.16
N ASN A 131 -8.76 -0.20 2.15
CA ASN A 131 -8.36 0.65 1.01
C ASN A 131 -7.81 -0.16 -0.18
N ILE A 132 -8.53 -1.21 -0.60
CA ILE A 132 -8.09 -2.00 -1.76
C ILE A 132 -8.34 -1.17 -3.01
N THR A 133 -7.28 -0.80 -3.72
CA THR A 133 -7.36 -0.03 -4.98
C THR A 133 -6.26 -0.49 -5.92
N PRO A 134 -6.33 -0.18 -7.24
CA PRO A 134 -5.24 -0.49 -8.17
C PRO A 134 -3.88 0.11 -7.79
N GLU A 135 -3.84 1.22 -7.06
CA GLU A 135 -2.59 1.82 -6.53
C GLU A 135 -1.95 0.94 -5.45
N ASN A 136 -2.77 0.22 -4.69
CA ASN A 136 -2.37 -0.63 -3.57
C ASN A 136 -2.15 -2.10 -3.98
N ILE A 137 -2.28 -2.41 -5.27
CA ILE A 137 -1.88 -3.69 -5.86
C ILE A 137 -0.59 -3.50 -6.65
N ILE A 138 0.48 -4.17 -6.25
CA ILE A 138 1.79 -4.08 -6.89
C ILE A 138 2.06 -5.33 -7.72
N LEU A 139 2.48 -5.13 -8.96
CA LEU A 139 3.08 -6.16 -9.79
C LEU A 139 4.57 -6.22 -9.44
N ASN A 140 5.03 -7.38 -8.95
CA ASN A 140 6.45 -7.59 -8.73
C ASN A 140 7.16 -7.96 -10.06
N LYS A 141 8.50 -7.99 -10.08
CA LYS A 141 9.26 -8.33 -11.31
C LYS A 141 8.96 -9.74 -11.88
N SER A 142 8.34 -10.63 -11.10
CA SER A 142 7.90 -11.95 -11.58
C SER A 142 6.46 -11.98 -12.11
N GLY A 143 5.77 -10.83 -12.16
CA GLY A 143 4.37 -10.73 -12.61
C GLY A 143 3.33 -11.12 -11.55
N ALA A 144 3.74 -11.34 -10.29
CA ALA A 144 2.79 -11.63 -9.22
C ALA A 144 2.20 -10.35 -8.65
N TRP A 145 0.89 -10.36 -8.40
CA TRP A 145 0.14 -9.29 -7.76
C TRP A 145 0.27 -9.40 -6.24
N LYS A 146 0.65 -8.29 -5.60
CA LYS A 146 0.93 -8.18 -4.17
C LYS A 146 0.13 -7.03 -3.57
N ILE A 147 -0.59 -7.29 -2.49
CA ILE A 147 -1.33 -6.26 -1.76
C ILE A 147 -0.35 -5.45 -0.88
N MET A 148 -0.49 -4.13 -0.88
CA MET A 148 0.16 -3.16 0.02
C MET A 148 -0.83 -2.05 0.42
N GLY A 149 -0.39 -1.02 1.16
CA GLY A 149 -1.26 0.13 1.50
C GLY A 149 -2.11 -0.08 2.75
N PHE A 150 -1.49 -0.58 3.83
CA PHE A 150 -2.15 -0.92 5.09
C PHE A 150 -2.37 0.29 6.02
N ASP A 151 -2.31 1.51 5.50
CA ASP A 151 -2.42 2.77 6.24
C ASP A 151 -3.78 2.87 6.96
N PHE A 152 -4.81 2.30 6.36
CA PHE A 152 -6.21 2.33 6.82
C PHE A 152 -6.74 0.98 7.30
N CYS A 153 -5.85 0.01 7.55
CA CYS A 153 -6.29 -1.31 7.97
C CYS A 153 -6.87 -1.32 9.39
N LEU A 154 -7.87 -2.18 9.61
CA LEU A 154 -8.56 -2.36 10.88
C LEU A 154 -8.35 -3.78 11.40
N SER A 155 -7.73 -3.91 12.57
CA SER A 155 -7.62 -5.18 13.28
C SER A 155 -8.88 -5.45 14.11
N SER A 156 -9.24 -6.73 14.24
CA SER A 156 -10.26 -7.19 15.20
C SER A 156 -9.88 -6.78 16.63
N THR A 157 -10.85 -6.31 17.41
CA THR A 157 -10.67 -5.95 18.83
C THR A 157 -10.65 -7.16 19.75
N ASN A 158 -11.05 -8.35 19.26
CA ASN A 158 -11.10 -9.58 20.03
C ASN A 158 -9.97 -10.54 19.61
N PRO A 159 -9.01 -10.85 20.50
CA PRO A 159 -7.86 -11.71 20.19
C PRO A 159 -8.12 -13.23 20.20
N SER A 160 -9.33 -13.70 20.53
CA SER A 160 -9.58 -15.14 20.81
C SER A 160 -10.89 -15.65 20.23
N GLU A 161 -10.79 -16.51 19.20
CA GLU A 161 -11.77 -17.45 18.59
C GLU A 161 -13.27 -17.08 18.44
N GLN A 162 -13.68 -15.90 18.86
CA GLN A 162 -15.01 -15.34 18.61
C GLN A 162 -15.08 -14.81 17.19
N GLU A 163 -16.30 -14.65 16.67
CA GLU A 163 -16.52 -13.92 15.42
C GLU A 163 -15.78 -12.57 15.47
N PRO A 164 -14.99 -12.24 14.43
CA PRO A 164 -14.17 -11.04 14.43
C PRO A 164 -15.07 -9.82 14.56
N LYS A 165 -14.88 -9.09 15.68
CA LYS A 165 -15.50 -7.80 15.88
C LYS A 165 -14.49 -6.76 15.45
N PHE A 166 -14.74 -6.17 14.29
CA PHE A 166 -14.06 -4.94 13.95
C PHE A 166 -14.69 -3.84 14.80
N PRO A 167 -13.90 -2.86 15.27
CA PRO A 167 -14.51 -1.66 15.77
C PRO A 167 -15.32 -1.10 14.59
N CYS A 168 -16.64 -1.31 14.62
CA CYS A 168 -17.54 -0.40 13.97
C CYS A 168 -17.21 0.89 14.69
N LYS A 169 -16.32 1.72 14.13
CA LYS A 169 -16.48 3.13 14.37
C LYS A 169 -17.89 3.33 13.86
N GLU A 170 -18.86 3.46 14.77
CA GLU A 170 -20.12 4.12 14.43
C GLU A 170 -19.71 5.20 13.46
N TRP A 171 -20.23 5.18 12.22
CA TRP A 171 -19.89 6.14 11.19
C TRP A 171 -19.82 7.51 11.87
N ASP A 172 -18.59 7.90 12.20
CA ASP A 172 -18.29 9.11 12.92
C ASP A 172 -17.73 9.94 11.79
N PRO A 173 -18.58 10.74 11.12
CA PRO A 173 -18.14 11.60 10.04
C PRO A 173 -17.01 12.53 10.50
N CYS A 174 -16.67 12.58 11.80
CA CYS A 174 -15.54 13.32 12.34
C CYS A 174 -14.25 12.47 12.56
N LYS A 175 -14.20 11.17 12.28
CA LYS A 175 -13.00 10.32 12.53
C LYS A 175 -12.54 9.40 11.40
N GLU A 176 -13.41 8.97 10.51
CA GLU A 176 -13.02 8.19 9.31
C GLU A 176 -13.11 8.98 8.03
N TRP A 177 -14.01 9.97 8.02
CA TRP A 177 -14.14 10.98 6.97
C TRP A 177 -14.16 12.37 7.59
N ASP A 178 -13.26 12.65 8.54
CA ASP A 178 -13.14 14.02 9.05
C ASP A 178 -12.83 14.93 7.84
N PRO A 179 -13.73 15.85 7.44
CA PRO A 179 -13.49 16.72 6.30
C PRO A 179 -12.26 17.62 6.50
N ASN A 180 -11.79 17.72 7.75
CA ASN A 180 -10.60 18.46 8.13
C ASN A 180 -9.32 17.63 8.01
N LEU A 181 -9.40 16.32 7.75
CA LEU A 181 -8.21 15.51 7.47
C LEU A 181 -7.72 15.76 6.04
N PRO A 182 -6.39 15.84 5.84
CA PRO A 182 -5.81 15.85 4.50
C PRO A 182 -6.28 14.65 3.68
N SER A 183 -6.48 14.83 2.37
CA SER A 183 -6.87 13.73 1.47
C SER A 183 -5.94 12.51 1.50
N LEU A 184 -4.65 12.72 1.82
CA LEU A 184 -3.66 11.65 2.00
C LEU A 184 -3.89 10.79 3.26
N CYS A 185 -4.75 11.24 4.18
CA CYS A 185 -5.15 10.54 5.40
C CYS A 185 -6.53 9.89 5.29
N LEU A 186 -7.13 9.87 4.11
CA LEU A 186 -8.45 9.29 3.86
C LEU A 186 -8.33 8.11 2.88
N PRO A 187 -9.13 7.04 3.06
CA PRO A 187 -9.24 5.99 2.05
C PRO A 187 -9.84 6.55 0.76
N ASN A 188 -9.61 5.89 -0.38
CA ASN A 188 -10.14 6.37 -1.65
C ASN A 188 -11.68 6.25 -1.66
N PRO A 189 -12.44 7.36 -1.82
CA PRO A 189 -13.91 7.34 -1.81
C PRO A 189 -14.51 6.51 -2.95
N GLU A 190 -13.85 6.48 -4.11
CA GLU A 190 -14.42 5.89 -5.33
C GLU A 190 -14.45 4.36 -5.31
N TYR A 191 -13.84 3.75 -4.29
CA TYR A 191 -13.78 2.29 -4.13
C TYR A 191 -14.35 1.82 -2.79
N LEU A 192 -15.25 2.60 -2.19
CA LEU A 192 -16.13 2.07 -1.14
C LEU A 192 -17.26 1.27 -1.82
N ALA A 193 -17.41 0.01 -1.41
CA ALA A 193 -18.56 -0.78 -1.85
C ALA A 193 -19.87 -0.06 -1.45
N PRO A 194 -20.90 -0.06 -2.31
CA PRO A 194 -22.20 0.54 -2.00
C PRO A 194 -22.90 -0.13 -0.80
#